data_AF-A0A9X2GAE7-F1
#
_entry.id   AF-A0A9X2GAE7-F1
#
_cell.length_a   1.000
_cell.length_b   1.000
_cell.length_c   1.000
_cell.angle_alpha   90.00
_cell.angle_beta   90.00
_cell.angle_gamma   90.00
#
_symmetry.space_group_name_H-M   'P 1'
#
loop_
_entity.id
_entity.type
_entity.pdbx_description
1 polymer ?
#
loop_
_entity_poly.entity_id
_entity_poly.type
_entity_poly.pdbx_seq_one_letter_code
_entity_poly.pdbx_strand_id
1 'polypeptide(L)'
;MRPPLLMRFPALRASGGSTPVIPPHRRPAYPELADDFAFLDRELAPAFSEYDGQARRDQNSYRRQQVLILLGSALITGLGGLQAVLPSHQWPAILLTIIGVALAASTRYARESETLDRYMAARAKAERLRALYFHYLSRTGPYAGRDRDLALSRAVLAIRADKEPE
;
A
#
# COMPACT_ATOMS: atom_id res chain seq x y z
N MET A 1 10.45 18.96 2.47
CA MET A 1 8.99 18.90 2.74
C MET A 1 8.25 18.92 1.41
N ARG A 2 7.27 18.03 1.18
CA ARG A 2 6.42 18.08 -0.02
C ARG A 2 5.25 19.04 0.22
N PRO A 3 4.88 19.91 -0.74
CA PRO A 3 3.74 20.80 -0.59
C PRO A 3 2.44 19.98 -0.45
N PRO A 4 1.45 20.45 0.33
CA PRO A 4 0.24 19.70 0.68
C PRO A 4 -0.60 19.29 -0.54
N LEU A 5 -0.57 20.09 -1.61
CA LEU A 5 -1.21 19.76 -2.89
C LEU A 5 -0.57 18.54 -3.57
N LEU A 6 0.74 18.33 -3.39
CA LEU A 6 1.47 17.19 -3.95
C LEU A 6 1.44 15.95 -3.05
N MET A 7 0.88 16.01 -1.84
CA MET A 7 0.69 14.83 -0.99
C MET A 7 -0.34 13.85 -1.57
N ARG A 8 -1.27 14.34 -2.40
CA ARG A 8 -2.26 13.50 -3.09
C ARG A 8 -1.74 12.86 -4.37
N PHE A 9 -0.64 13.36 -4.93
CA PHE A 9 -0.07 12.79 -6.14
C PHE A 9 0.73 11.52 -5.83
N PRO A 10 0.63 10.49 -6.69
CA PRO A 10 1.45 9.30 -6.53
C PRO A 10 2.94 9.66 -6.62
N ALA A 11 3.74 9.02 -5.78
CA ALA A 11 5.18 9.21 -5.83
C ALA A 11 5.77 8.43 -7.01
N LEU A 12 6.81 8.97 -7.65
CA LEU A 12 7.57 8.23 -8.68
C LEU A 12 8.19 6.94 -8.12
N ARG A 13 8.51 6.93 -6.82
CA ARG A 13 8.98 5.76 -6.06
C ARG A 13 8.20 5.67 -4.76
N ALA A 14 7.62 4.51 -4.47
CA ALA A 14 7.02 4.26 -3.16
C ALA A 14 8.11 4.38 -2.08
N SER A 15 7.79 4.98 -0.94
CA SER A 15 8.74 5.07 0.17
C SER A 15 9.08 3.66 0.66
N GLY A 16 10.36 3.31 0.64
CA GLY A 16 10.85 1.96 0.99
C GLY A 16 10.78 1.63 2.48
N GLY A 17 10.54 2.61 3.36
CA GLY A 17 10.44 2.39 4.80
C GLY A 17 9.01 2.10 5.23
N SER A 18 8.81 0.99 5.95
CA SER A 18 7.66 0.82 6.83
C SER A 18 7.93 1.55 8.15
N THR A 19 6.91 2.22 8.70
CA THR A 19 7.02 2.86 10.01
C THR A 19 6.69 1.82 11.07
N PRO A 20 7.54 1.60 12.10
CA PRO A 20 7.22 0.70 13.20
C PRO A 20 5.86 1.03 13.84
N VAL A 21 5.13 0.02 14.33
CA VAL A 21 3.80 0.18 14.93
C VAL A 21 3.82 1.22 16.06
N ILE A 22 4.79 1.08 16.99
CA ILE A 22 5.13 2.13 17.96
C ILE A 22 6.50 2.70 17.58
N PRO A 23 6.61 4.01 17.30
CA PRO A 23 7.87 4.65 16.97
C PRO A 23 8.93 4.46 18.07
N PRO A 24 10.20 4.21 17.72
CA PRO A 24 11.27 3.95 18.70
C PRO A 24 11.41 5.06 19.75
N HIS A 25 11.22 6.32 19.37
CA HIS A 25 11.32 7.47 20.28
C HIS A 25 10.23 7.52 21.35
N ARG A 26 9.12 6.76 21.22
CA ARG A 26 8.04 6.69 22.22
C ARG A 26 8.19 5.52 23.19
N ARG A 27 9.00 4.52 22.85
CA ARG A 27 9.19 3.31 23.66
C ARG A 27 9.88 3.55 25.00
N PRO A 28 10.83 4.51 25.16
CA PRO A 28 11.42 4.81 26.46
C PRO A 28 10.41 5.25 27.54
N ALA A 29 9.19 5.64 27.17
CA ALA A 29 8.13 5.96 28.12
C ALA A 29 7.50 4.71 28.78
N TYR A 30 7.81 3.50 28.29
CA TYR A 30 7.24 2.23 28.76
C TYR A 30 8.35 1.19 29.00
N PRO A 31 9.25 1.43 29.98
CA PRO A 31 10.39 0.54 30.23
C PRO A 31 9.95 -0.88 30.60
N GLU A 32 8.78 -1.06 31.23
CA GLU A 32 8.21 -2.36 31.57
C GLU A 32 7.85 -3.24 30.36
N LEU A 33 7.77 -2.64 29.16
CA LEU A 33 7.52 -3.33 27.89
C LEU A 33 8.80 -3.50 27.05
N ALA A 34 9.98 -3.17 27.57
CA ALA A 34 11.22 -3.20 26.80
C ALA A 34 11.51 -4.59 26.20
N ASP A 35 11.37 -5.64 27.00
CA ASP A 35 11.55 -7.03 26.55
C ASP A 35 10.48 -7.43 25.53
N ASP A 36 9.24 -7.00 25.77
CA ASP A 36 8.10 -7.25 24.87
C ASP A 36 8.35 -6.58 23.50
N PHE A 37 8.88 -5.35 23.48
CA PHE A 37 9.28 -4.66 22.25
C PHE A 37 10.42 -5.36 21.52
N ALA A 38 11.44 -5.81 22.25
CA ALA A 38 12.58 -6.53 21.65
C ALA A 38 12.15 -7.87 21.03
N PHE A 39 11.17 -8.55 21.63
CA PHE A 39 10.57 -9.74 21.06
C PHE A 39 9.73 -9.43 19.81
N LEU A 40 8.86 -8.41 19.88
CA LEU A 40 8.03 -7.98 18.75
C LEU A 40 8.85 -7.51 17.55
N ASP A 41 9.97 -6.81 17.78
CA ASP A 41 10.88 -6.37 16.72
C ASP A 41 11.54 -7.56 16.00
N ARG A 42 11.70 -8.69 16.67
CA ARG A 42 12.31 -9.90 16.11
C ARG A 42 11.29 -10.75 15.35
N GLU A 43 10.15 -11.03 15.97
CA GLU A 43 9.18 -12.00 15.45
C GLU A 43 8.14 -11.36 14.52
N LEU A 44 7.63 -10.16 14.86
CA LEU A 44 6.49 -9.56 14.17
C LEU A 44 6.92 -8.48 13.17
N ALA A 45 7.88 -7.62 13.55
CA ALA A 45 8.26 -6.46 12.74
C ALA A 45 8.73 -6.81 11.32
N PRO A 46 9.49 -7.90 11.06
CA PRO A 46 9.87 -8.25 9.70
C PRO A 46 8.64 -8.50 8.81
N ALA A 47 7.70 -9.32 9.27
CA ALA A 47 6.46 -9.62 8.55
C ALA A 47 5.60 -8.36 8.35
N PHE A 48 5.49 -7.52 9.38
CA PHE A 48 4.74 -6.27 9.29
C PHE A 48 5.35 -5.33 8.25
N SER A 49 6.67 -5.15 8.28
CA SER A 49 7.39 -4.25 7.37
C SER A 49 7.27 -4.68 5.91
N GLU A 50 7.26 -5.99 5.67
CA GLU A 50 7.09 -6.61 4.36
C GLU A 50 5.70 -6.28 3.78
N TYR A 51 4.64 -6.57 4.53
CA TYR A 51 3.26 -6.35 4.08
C TYR A 51 2.86 -4.88 4.01
N ASP A 52 3.27 -4.05 4.98
CA ASP A 52 3.05 -2.59 4.91
C ASP A 52 3.79 -1.97 3.71
N GLY A 53 5.03 -2.41 3.48
CA GLY A 53 5.81 -2.00 2.31
C GLY A 53 5.20 -2.47 0.99
N GLN A 54 4.62 -3.68 0.94
CA GLN A 54 3.90 -4.18 -0.23
C GLN A 54 2.63 -3.38 -0.49
N ALA A 55 1.80 -3.16 0.53
CA ALA A 55 0.58 -2.36 0.41
C ALA A 55 0.88 -0.95 -0.11
N ARG A 56 1.92 -0.28 0.40
CA ARG A 56 2.35 1.05 -0.09
C ARG A 56 2.77 1.03 -1.56
N ARG A 57 3.49 0.00 -1.99
CA ARG A 57 3.93 -0.17 -3.39
C ARG A 57 2.73 -0.37 -4.32
N ASP A 58 1.82 -1.26 -3.96
CA ASP A 58 0.63 -1.54 -4.76
C ASP A 58 -0.33 -0.34 -4.80
N GLN A 59 -0.55 0.33 -3.67
CA GLN A 59 -1.33 1.58 -3.61
C GLN A 59 -0.74 2.67 -4.52
N ASN A 60 0.58 2.84 -4.51
CA ASN A 60 1.23 3.85 -5.34
C ASN A 60 1.11 3.49 -6.83
N SER A 61 1.26 2.22 -7.19
CA SER A 61 1.06 1.75 -8.57
C SER A 61 -0.37 1.98 -9.04
N TYR A 62 -1.36 1.64 -8.22
CA TYR A 62 -2.78 1.89 -8.50
C TYR A 62 -3.08 3.38 -8.71
N ARG A 63 -2.60 4.25 -7.81
CA ARG A 63 -2.78 5.70 -7.95
C ARG A 63 -2.12 6.28 -9.21
N ARG A 64 -0.96 5.75 -9.63
CA ARG A 64 -0.32 6.16 -10.88
C ARG A 64 -1.18 5.83 -12.09
N GLN A 65 -1.79 4.65 -12.11
CA GLN A 65 -2.69 4.23 -13.19
C GLN A 65 -3.91 5.16 -13.27
N GLN A 66 -4.56 5.45 -12.14
CA GLN A 66 -5.69 6.38 -12.11
C GLN A 66 -5.34 7.78 -12.63
N VAL A 67 -4.17 8.31 -12.25
CA VAL A 67 -3.71 9.62 -12.75
C VAL A 67 -3.45 9.59 -14.26
N LEU A 68 -2.84 8.53 -14.79
CA LEU A 68 -2.61 8.38 -16.23
C LEU A 68 -3.94 8.29 -17.00
N ILE A 69 -4.91 7.54 -16.49
CA ILE A 69 -6.25 7.43 -17.09
C ILE A 69 -6.92 8.81 -17.09
N LEU A 70 -6.90 9.53 -15.97
CA LEU A 70 -7.52 10.85 -15.87
C LEU A 70 -6.88 11.87 -16.83
N LEU A 71 -5.55 11.91 -16.88
CA LEU A 71 -4.82 12.79 -17.80
C LEU A 71 -5.08 12.41 -19.26
N GLY A 72 -5.06 11.11 -19.58
CA GLY A 72 -5.37 10.60 -20.91
C GLY A 72 -6.77 10.98 -21.36
N SER A 73 -7.78 10.78 -20.50
CA SER A 73 -9.16 11.18 -20.76
C SER A 73 -9.30 12.69 -20.96
N ALA A 74 -8.64 13.51 -20.13
CA ALA A 74 -8.64 14.97 -20.29
C ALA A 74 -8.02 15.40 -21.63
N LEU A 75 -6.90 14.79 -22.02
CA LEU A 75 -6.25 15.06 -23.31
C LEU A 75 -7.12 14.64 -24.49
N ILE A 76 -7.76 13.46 -24.45
CA ILE A 76 -8.67 13.00 -25.49
C ILE A 76 -9.84 13.99 -25.65
N THR A 77 -10.46 14.40 -24.56
CA THR A 77 -11.55 15.38 -24.58
C THR A 77 -11.09 16.74 -25.14
N GLY A 78 -9.93 17.22 -24.71
CA GLY A 78 -9.36 18.48 -25.19
C GLY A 78 -9.02 18.46 -26.69
N LEU A 79 -8.37 17.38 -27.15
CA LEU A 79 -8.03 17.21 -28.57
C LEU A 79 -9.27 17.01 -29.44
N GLY A 80 -10.28 16.27 -28.95
CA GLY A 80 -11.55 16.12 -29.64
C GLY A 80 -12.27 17.45 -29.82
N GLY A 81 -12.29 18.29 -28.79
CA GLY A 81 -12.81 19.66 -28.88
C GLY A 81 -12.02 20.53 -29.86
N LEU A 82 -10.69 20.45 -29.83
CA LEU A 82 -9.83 21.20 -30.75
C LEU A 82 -10.02 20.77 -32.22
N GLN A 83 -10.17 19.48 -32.48
CA GLN A 83 -10.44 18.94 -33.81
C GLN A 83 -11.77 19.45 -34.37
N ALA A 84 -12.80 19.62 -33.53
CA ALA A 84 -14.08 20.19 -33.94
C ALA A 84 -13.96 21.65 -34.42
N VAL A 85 -13.00 22.41 -33.88
CA VAL A 85 -12.75 23.81 -34.24
C VAL A 85 -11.78 23.94 -35.42
N LEU A 86 -10.88 22.97 -35.62
CA LEU A 86 -9.85 22.98 -36.67
C LEU A 86 -10.00 21.78 -37.62
N PRO A 87 -11.11 21.66 -38.37
CA PRO A 87 -11.39 20.49 -39.20
C PRO A 87 -10.40 20.29 -40.36
N SER A 88 -9.67 21.35 -40.76
CA SER A 88 -8.68 21.33 -41.84
C SER A 88 -7.32 20.74 -41.44
N HIS A 89 -7.05 20.53 -40.14
CA HIS A 89 -5.78 20.03 -39.65
C HIS A 89 -5.90 18.60 -39.11
N GLN A 90 -5.07 17.67 -39.62
CA GLN A 90 -5.14 16.24 -39.28
C GLN A 90 -4.30 15.83 -38.06
N TRP A 91 -3.37 16.69 -37.60
CA TRP A 91 -2.50 16.38 -36.47
C TRP A 91 -3.22 16.09 -35.14
N PRO A 92 -4.39 16.72 -34.80
CA PRO A 92 -5.12 16.38 -33.58
C PRO A 92 -5.64 14.93 -33.59
N ALA A 93 -6.09 14.46 -34.76
CA ALA A 93 -6.58 13.09 -34.92
C ALA A 93 -5.45 12.07 -34.73
N ILE A 94 -4.27 12.33 -35.28
CA ILE A 94 -3.08 11.47 -35.11
C ILE A 94 -2.70 11.36 -33.64
N LEU A 95 -2.64 12.50 -32.91
CA LEU A 95 -2.35 12.49 -31.48
C LEU A 95 -3.42 11.74 -30.68
N LEU A 96 -4.69 11.93 -31.02
CA LEU A 96 -5.80 11.26 -30.35
C LEU A 96 -5.74 9.73 -30.53
N THR A 97 -5.38 9.25 -31.73
CA THR A 97 -5.13 7.83 -31.98
C THR A 97 -3.95 7.31 -31.16
N ILE A 98 -2.81 8.03 -31.15
CA ILE A 98 -1.62 7.62 -30.38
C ILE A 98 -1.94 7.54 -28.88
N ILE A 99 -2.60 8.55 -28.33
CA ILE A 99 -2.99 8.59 -26.92
C ILE A 99 -4.00 7.48 -26.62
N GLY A 100 -5.00 7.27 -27.48
CA GLY A 100 -5.99 6.20 -27.33
C GLY A 100 -5.35 4.81 -27.30
N VAL A 101 -4.43 4.53 -28.23
CA VAL A 101 -3.69 3.26 -28.28
C VAL A 101 -2.80 3.10 -27.04
N ALA A 102 -2.08 4.14 -26.64
CA ALA A 102 -1.25 4.11 -25.44
C ALA A 102 -2.08 3.85 -24.17
N LEU A 103 -3.25 4.49 -24.05
CA LEU A 103 -4.15 4.31 -22.91
C LEU A 103 -4.72 2.89 -22.88
N ALA A 104 -5.20 2.38 -24.03
CA ALA A 104 -5.74 1.02 -24.15
C ALA A 104 -4.68 -0.06 -23.89
N ALA A 105 -3.44 0.16 -24.32
CA ALA A 105 -2.32 -0.73 -24.00
C ALA A 105 -2.00 -0.68 -22.49
N SER A 106 -2.05 0.51 -21.87
CA SER A 106 -1.79 0.68 -20.45
C SER A 106 -2.82 -0.02 -19.55
N THR A 107 -4.11 0.03 -19.89
CA THR A 107 -5.17 -0.69 -19.17
C THR A 107 -5.08 -2.20 -19.37
N ARG A 108 -4.60 -2.68 -20.52
CA ARG A 108 -4.38 -4.11 -20.74
C ARG A 108 -3.23 -4.67 -19.90
N TYR A 109 -2.20 -3.85 -19.67
CA TYR A 109 -1.05 -4.19 -18.83
C TYR A 109 -1.34 -3.97 -17.33
N ALA A 110 -2.17 -2.99 -17.03
CA ALA A 110 -2.70 -2.72 -15.70
C ALA A 110 -3.90 -3.63 -15.44
N ARG A 111 -3.68 -4.84 -14.94
CA ARG A 111 -4.73 -5.56 -14.21
C ARG A 111 -5.05 -4.78 -12.94
N GLU A 112 -5.87 -3.75 -13.10
CA GLU A 112 -6.20 -2.77 -12.07
C GLU A 112 -6.87 -3.46 -10.87
N SER A 113 -7.75 -4.43 -11.14
CA SER A 113 -8.33 -5.31 -10.12
C SER A 113 -7.25 -6.07 -9.36
N GLU A 114 -6.31 -6.73 -10.05
CA GLU A 114 -5.24 -7.50 -9.39
C GLU A 114 -4.36 -6.63 -8.50
N THR A 115 -4.03 -5.40 -8.95
CA THR A 115 -3.22 -4.48 -8.15
C THR A 115 -3.96 -4.00 -6.91
N LEU A 116 -5.26 -3.73 -7.04
CA LEU A 116 -6.12 -3.35 -5.92
C LEU A 116 -6.28 -4.52 -4.94
N ASP A 117 -6.53 -5.73 -5.44
CA ASP A 117 -6.70 -6.93 -4.63
C ASP A 117 -5.43 -7.24 -3.83
N ARG A 118 -4.26 -7.17 -4.47
CA ARG A 118 -2.96 -7.31 -3.77
C ARG A 118 -2.75 -6.24 -2.72
N TYR A 119 -3.09 -4.98 -3.02
CA TYR A 119 -3.06 -3.90 -2.04
C TYR A 119 -3.94 -4.23 -0.83
N MET A 120 -5.20 -4.63 -1.06
CA MET A 120 -6.15 -4.92 0.02
C MET A 120 -5.70 -6.12 0.86
N ALA A 121 -5.19 -7.18 0.22
CA ALA A 121 -4.65 -8.35 0.90
C ALA A 121 -3.43 -8.01 1.77
N ALA A 122 -2.44 -7.30 1.21
CA ALA A 122 -1.27 -6.87 1.96
C ALA A 122 -1.65 -5.91 3.11
N ARG A 123 -2.60 -5.01 2.87
CA ARG A 123 -3.11 -4.08 3.88
C ARG A 123 -3.81 -4.82 5.02
N ALA A 124 -4.64 -5.81 4.70
CA ALA A 124 -5.33 -6.63 5.69
C ALA A 124 -4.33 -7.40 6.57
N LYS A 125 -3.29 -8.00 5.98
CA LYS A 125 -2.22 -8.67 6.73
C LYS A 125 -1.45 -7.71 7.63
N ALA A 126 -1.08 -6.53 7.13
CA ALA A 126 -0.39 -5.51 7.93
C ALA A 126 -1.25 -5.04 9.12
N GLU A 127 -2.55 -4.82 8.92
CA GLU A 127 -3.45 -4.43 10.01
C GLU A 127 -3.71 -5.57 11.01
N ARG A 128 -3.81 -6.83 10.54
CA ARG A 128 -3.86 -8.01 11.42
C ARG A 128 -2.62 -8.12 12.30
N LEU A 129 -1.42 -7.93 11.73
CA LEU A 129 -0.17 -7.90 12.49
C LEU A 129 -0.11 -6.70 13.45
N ARG A 130 -0.65 -5.54 13.05
CA ARG A 130 -0.74 -4.38 13.94
C ARG A 130 -1.68 -4.62 15.12
N ALA A 131 -2.81 -5.27 14.90
CA ALA A 131 -3.73 -5.67 15.97
C ALA A 131 -3.06 -6.70 16.91
N LEU A 132 -2.38 -7.69 16.33
CA LEU A 132 -1.63 -8.71 17.07
C LEU A 132 -0.54 -8.10 17.96
N TYR A 133 0.18 -7.09 17.45
CA TYR A 133 1.17 -6.33 18.21
C TYR A 133 0.57 -5.72 19.49
N PHE A 134 -0.56 -5.03 19.38
CA PHE A 134 -1.22 -4.43 20.54
C PHE A 134 -1.83 -5.48 21.48
N HIS A 135 -2.35 -6.58 20.93
CA HIS A 135 -2.93 -7.64 21.74
C HIS A 135 -1.88 -8.38 22.58
N TYR A 136 -0.67 -8.58 22.03
CA TYR A 136 0.45 -9.13 22.79
C TYR A 136 0.88 -8.18 23.92
N LEU A 137 0.98 -6.87 23.64
CA LEU A 137 1.32 -5.87 24.66
C LEU A 137 0.26 -5.73 25.75
N SER A 138 -1.01 -5.94 25.45
CA SER A 138 -2.06 -5.89 26.46
C SER A 138 -2.05 -7.09 27.42
N ARG A 139 -1.28 -8.15 27.12
CA ARG A 139 -1.16 -9.38 27.94
C ARG A 139 -2.53 -9.98 28.29
N THR A 140 -3.44 -9.98 27.33
CA THR A 140 -4.81 -10.50 27.49
C THR A 140 -5.04 -11.76 26.66
N GLY A 141 -6.04 -12.56 27.05
CA GLY A 141 -6.45 -13.75 26.30
C GLY A 141 -5.30 -14.76 26.15
N PRO A 142 -5.00 -15.23 24.92
CA PRO A 142 -3.90 -16.16 24.66
C PRO A 142 -2.51 -15.66 25.10
N TYR A 143 -2.35 -14.35 25.31
CA TYR A 143 -1.07 -13.72 25.66
C TYR A 143 -0.92 -13.40 27.16
N ALA A 144 -1.87 -13.82 28.00
CA ALA A 144 -1.79 -13.64 29.45
C ALA A 144 -0.87 -14.68 30.13
N GLY A 145 -0.61 -15.80 29.46
CA GLY A 145 0.14 -16.93 30.01
C GLY A 145 1.65 -16.90 29.75
N ARG A 146 2.35 -17.91 30.28
CA ARG A 146 3.80 -18.09 30.10
C ARG A 146 4.20 -18.44 28.65
N ASP A 147 3.29 -19.03 27.87
CA ASP A 147 3.54 -19.45 26.49
C ASP A 147 3.18 -18.39 25.44
N ARG A 148 2.99 -17.13 25.86
CA ARG A 148 2.56 -16.02 24.98
C ARG A 148 3.49 -15.80 23.77
N ASP A 149 4.77 -16.08 23.92
CA ASP A 149 5.78 -15.89 22.86
C ASP A 149 5.62 -16.94 21.75
N LEU A 150 5.33 -18.19 22.14
CA LEU A 150 5.02 -19.27 21.23
C LEU A 150 3.68 -19.02 20.53
N ALA A 151 2.67 -18.54 21.26
CA ALA A 151 1.37 -18.15 20.72
C ALA A 151 1.53 -17.04 19.66
N LEU A 152 2.36 -16.01 19.94
CA LEU A 152 2.62 -14.93 18.99
C LEU A 152 3.26 -15.46 17.71
N SER A 153 4.30 -16.28 17.85
CA SER A 153 5.03 -16.86 16.72
C SER A 153 4.10 -17.67 15.81
N ARG A 154 3.20 -18.48 16.41
CA ARG A 154 2.17 -19.22 15.68
C ARG A 154 1.18 -18.30 14.97
N ALA A 155 0.70 -17.25 15.64
CA ALA A 155 -0.22 -16.30 15.05
C ALA A 155 0.40 -15.54 13.86
N VAL A 156 1.67 -15.14 13.96
CA VAL A 156 2.41 -14.52 12.84
C VAL A 156 2.51 -15.48 11.67
N LEU A 157 2.86 -16.76 11.90
CA LEU A 157 2.92 -17.78 10.86
C LEU A 157 1.55 -18.04 10.22
N ALA A 158 0.47 -18.06 11.01
CA ALA A 158 -0.89 -18.22 10.51
C ALA A 158 -1.27 -17.06 9.56
N ILE A 159 -1.03 -15.81 9.97
CA ILE A 159 -1.30 -14.63 9.14
C ILE A 159 -0.48 -14.66 7.84
N ARG A 160 0.79 -15.08 7.91
CA ARG A 160 1.64 -15.25 6.72
C ARG A 160 1.06 -16.27 5.75
N ALA A 161 0.61 -17.40 6.28
CA ALA A 161 -0.03 -18.49 5.54
C ALA A 161 -1.48 -18.21 5.11
N ASP A 162 -2.01 -17.01 5.40
CA ASP A 162 -3.39 -16.60 5.12
C ASP A 162 -4.46 -17.44 5.84
N LYS A 163 -4.10 -17.98 7.00
CA LYS A 163 -5.00 -18.71 7.90
C LYS A 163 -5.45 -17.79 9.03
N GLU A 164 -6.66 -18.03 9.54
CA GLU A 164 -7.07 -17.40 10.80
C GLU A 164 -6.23 -17.97 11.95
N PRO A 165 -5.68 -17.12 12.84
CA PRO A 165 -5.00 -17.60 14.03
C PRO A 165 -6.03 -18.23 14.97
N GLU A 166 -5.87 -19.53 15.27
CA GLU A 166 -6.63 -20.26 16.31
C GLU A 166 -6.21 -19.84 17.73
#